data_AF-A0A1G4EDN6-F1
#
_entry.id   AF-A0A1G4EDN6-F1
#
_cell.length_a   1.000
_cell.length_b   1.000
_cell.length_c   1.000
_cell.angle_alpha   90.00
_cell.angle_beta   90.00
_cell.angle_gamma   90.00
#
_symmetry.space_group_name_H-M   'P 1'
#
loop_
_entity.id
_entity.type
_entity.pdbx_description
1 polymer ?
#
loop_
_entity_poly.entity_id
_entity_poly.type
_entity_poly.pdbx_seq_one_letter_code
_entity_poly.pdbx_strand_id
1 'polypeptide(L)'
;MIFSIILYFFFPITLIATIILSKKSHQKKIISFIPAIISVVLATSCYSLFLYNNGMGEFMTAILLIGITLANVALMFLIKILKITVFS
;
A
#
# COMPACT_ATOMS: atom_id res chain seq x y z
N MET A 1 2.11 -3.78 -20.97
CA MET A 1 3.52 -3.79 -20.55
C MET A 1 3.87 -2.61 -19.66
N ILE A 2 3.69 -1.36 -20.11
CA ILE A 2 4.00 -0.14 -19.34
C ILE A 2 3.25 -0.08 -18.00
N PHE A 3 1.96 -0.42 -17.98
CA PHE A 3 1.15 -0.43 -16.75
C PHE A 3 1.70 -1.38 -15.67
N SER A 4 2.07 -2.60 -16.05
CA SER A 4 2.66 -3.57 -15.13
C SER A 4 4.01 -3.10 -14.59
N ILE A 5 4.83 -2.46 -15.42
CA ILE A 5 6.12 -1.87 -14.99
C ILE A 5 5.88 -0.78 -13.94
N ILE A 6 4.91 0.11 -14.17
CA ILE A 6 4.54 1.17 -13.20
C ILE A 6 4.13 0.55 -11.86
N LEU A 7 3.33 -0.53 -11.88
CA LEU A 7 2.91 -1.25 -10.68
C LEU A 7 4.05 -1.93 -9.93
N TYR A 8 5.06 -2.45 -10.63
CA TYR A 8 6.24 -3.01 -9.98
C TYR A 8 7.02 -1.96 -9.18
N PHE A 9 7.14 -0.73 -9.69
CA PHE A 9 7.74 0.38 -8.95
C PHE A 9 6.81 0.96 -7.88
N PHE A 10 5.49 0.76 -8.01
CA PHE A 10 4.51 1.24 -7.04
C PHE A 10 4.71 0.64 -5.65
N PHE A 11 5.10 -0.63 -5.56
CA PHE A 11 5.36 -1.28 -4.27
C PHE A 11 6.49 -0.62 -3.45
N PRO A 12 7.75 -0.53 -3.93
CA PRO A 12 8.81 0.10 -3.16
C PRO A 12 8.54 1.59 -2.88
N ILE A 13 7.90 2.31 -3.81
CA ILE A 13 7.56 3.73 -3.63
C ILE A 13 6.54 3.91 -2.49
N THR A 14 5.47 3.12 -2.48
CA THR A 14 4.46 3.21 -1.42
C THR A 14 5.03 2.81 -0.06
N LEU A 15 5.93 1.83 -0.01
CA LEU A 15 6.60 1.39 1.20
C LEU A 15 7.51 2.50 1.77
N ILE A 16 8.33 3.13 0.92
CA ILE A 16 9.15 4.30 1.31
C ILE A 16 8.27 5.45 1.80
N ALA A 17 7.18 5.74 1.10
CA ALA A 17 6.24 6.78 1.50
C ALA A 17 5.66 6.49 2.90
N THR A 18 5.24 5.24 3.17
CA THR A 18 4.74 4.81 4.49
C THR A 18 5.78 5.05 5.59
N ILE A 19 7.06 4.77 5.35
CA ILE A 19 8.14 5.03 6.32
C ILE A 19 8.28 6.54 6.59
N ILE A 20 8.37 7.35 5.53
CA ILE A 20 8.57 8.80 5.63
C ILE A 20 7.39 9.45 6.38
N LEU A 21 6.16 9.11 5.99
CA LEU A 21 4.94 9.64 6.60
C LEU A 21 4.82 9.19 8.07
N SER A 22 5.18 7.94 8.38
CA SER A 22 5.17 7.42 9.75
C SER A 22 6.24 8.06 10.64
N LYS A 23 7.40 8.45 10.09
CA LYS A 23 8.43 9.20 10.83
C LYS A 23 8.00 10.65 11.10
N LYS A 24 7.51 11.38 10.08
CA LYS A 24 7.08 12.78 10.21
C LYS A 24 5.81 12.97 11.04
N SER A 25 4.93 11.98 11.08
CA SER A 25 3.65 12.10 11.79
C SER A 25 3.82 11.89 13.30
N HIS A 26 4.30 12.92 13.99
CA HIS A 26 4.16 13.03 15.46
C HIS A 26 2.74 13.45 15.87
N GLN A 27 1.93 14.04 14.97
CA GLN A 27 0.64 14.66 15.32
C GLN A 27 -0.61 14.13 14.57
N LYS A 28 -0.50 13.48 13.40
CA LYS A 28 -1.68 13.06 12.62
C LYS A 28 -1.56 11.62 12.11
N LYS A 29 -1.89 10.66 12.98
CA LYS A 29 -1.84 9.19 12.72
C LYS A 29 -2.53 8.74 11.43
N ILE A 30 -3.47 9.53 10.90
CA ILE A 30 -4.23 9.22 9.68
C ILE A 30 -3.36 9.35 8.42
N ILE A 31 -2.39 10.26 8.42
CA ILE A 31 -1.59 10.58 7.22
C ILE A 31 -0.69 9.40 6.80
N SER A 32 -0.22 8.59 7.75
CA SER A 32 0.59 7.39 7.44
C SER A 32 -0.21 6.28 6.76
N PHE A 33 -1.54 6.33 6.78
CA PHE A 33 -2.40 5.36 6.09
C PHE A 33 -2.65 5.70 4.62
N ILE A 34 -2.33 6.91 4.17
CA ILE A 34 -2.59 7.35 2.80
C ILE A 34 -2.05 6.35 1.75
N PRO A 35 -0.80 5.83 1.85
CA PRO A 35 -0.28 4.87 0.87
C PRO A 35 -1.08 3.56 0.83
N ALA A 36 -1.53 3.06 1.99
CA ALA A 36 -2.35 1.87 2.09
C ALA A 36 -3.75 2.12 1.50
N ILE A 37 -4.38 3.26 1.79
CA ILE A 37 -5.71 3.62 1.27
C ILE A 37 -5.69 3.72 -0.26
N ILE A 38 -4.68 4.38 -0.83
CA ILE A 38 -4.53 4.47 -2.29
C ILE A 38 -4.39 3.07 -2.91
N SER A 39 -3.60 2.19 -2.28
CA SER A 39 -3.41 0.82 -2.74
C SER A 39 -4.72 0.02 -2.73
N VAL A 40 -5.57 0.20 -1.71
CA VAL A 40 -6.91 -0.43 -1.63
C VAL A 40 -7.80 0.06 -2.76
N VAL A 41 -7.89 1.37 -2.99
CA VAL A 41 -8.76 1.95 -4.02
C VAL A 41 -8.38 1.43 -5.42
N LEU A 42 -7.07 1.35 -5.69
CA LEU A 42 -6.58 0.78 -6.93
C LEU A 42 -6.88 -0.72 -7.02
N ALA A 43 -6.69 -1.48 -5.93
CA ALA A 43 -6.99 -2.91 -5.90
C ALA A 43 -8.47 -3.17 -6.21
N THR A 44 -9.38 -2.42 -5.59
CA THR A 44 -10.83 -2.55 -5.81
C THR A 44 -11.22 -2.18 -7.24
N SER A 45 -10.54 -1.20 -7.83
CA SER A 45 -10.77 -0.79 -9.22
C SER A 45 -10.32 -1.88 -10.20
N CYS A 46 -9.12 -2.44 -10.01
CA CYS A 46 -8.62 -3.56 -10.81
C CYS A 46 -9.47 -4.83 -10.66
N TYR A 47 -9.96 -5.11 -9.44
CA TYR A 47 -10.83 -6.26 -9.22
C TYR A 47 -12.19 -6.10 -9.91
N SER A 48 -12.77 -4.89 -9.86
CA SER A 48 -14.02 -4.59 -10.58
C SER A 48 -13.86 -4.74 -12.10
N LEU A 49 -12.72 -4.29 -12.65
CA LEU A 49 -12.37 -4.49 -14.06
C LEU A 49 -12.26 -5.97 -14.41
N PHE A 50 -11.59 -6.76 -13.55
CA PHE A 50 -11.49 -8.20 -13.72
C PHE A 50 -12.87 -8.87 -13.78
N LEU A 51 -13.80 -8.51 -12.88
CA LEU A 51 -15.16 -9.08 -12.89
C LEU A 51 -15.93 -8.79 -14.18
N TYR A 52 -15.68 -7.64 -14.81
CA TYR A 52 -16.36 -7.23 -16.03
C TYR A 52 -15.72 -7.81 -17.30
N ASN A 53 -14.38 -7.79 -17.38
CA ASN A 53 -13.62 -8.17 -18.56
C ASN A 53 -13.10 -9.61 -18.53
N ASN A 54 -13.20 -10.31 -17.39
CA ASN A 54 -12.51 -11.58 -17.12
C ASN A 54 -11.00 -11.52 -17.41
N GLY A 55 -10.40 -10.33 -17.23
CA GLY A 55 -9.01 -10.08 -17.55
C GLY A 55 -8.07 -10.67 -16.51
N MET A 56 -7.40 -11.78 -16.84
CA MET A 56 -6.45 -12.45 -15.96
C MET A 56 -5.33 -11.51 -15.45
N GLY A 57 -4.90 -10.54 -16.27
CA GLY A 57 -3.91 -9.52 -15.88
C GLY A 57 -4.43 -8.51 -14.85
N GLU A 58 -5.71 -8.15 -14.91
CA GLU A 58 -6.36 -7.25 -13.95
C GLU A 58 -6.49 -7.95 -12.58
N PHE A 59 -6.80 -9.24 -12.59
CA PHE A 59 -6.83 -10.08 -11.39
C PHE A 59 -5.46 -10.18 -10.71
N MET A 60 -4.41 -10.50 -11.47
CA MET A 60 -3.04 -10.54 -10.95
C MET A 60 -2.60 -9.19 -10.36
N THR A 61 -3.01 -8.10 -11.01
CA THR A 61 -2.75 -6.74 -10.52
C THR A 61 -3.48 -6.45 -9.21
N ALA A 62 -4.75 -6.86 -9.10
CA ALA A 62 -5.54 -6.70 -7.88
C ALA A 62 -4.90 -7.46 -6.71
N ILE A 63 -4.47 -8.71 -6.91
CA ILE A 63 -3.75 -9.51 -5.89
C ILE A 63 -2.48 -8.78 -5.45
N LEU A 64 -1.68 -8.30 -6.41
CA LEU A 64 -0.45 -7.58 -6.10
C LEU A 64 -0.74 -6.34 -5.24
N LEU A 65 -1.70 -5.51 -5.63
CA LEU A 65 -2.10 -4.31 -4.88
C LEU A 65 -2.65 -4.61 -3.48
N ILE A 66 -3.35 -5.74 -3.31
CA ILE A 66 -3.77 -6.24 -1.98
C ILE A 66 -2.53 -6.58 -1.14
N GLY A 67 -1.55 -7.27 -1.71
CA GLY A 67 -0.27 -7.56 -1.05
C GLY A 67 0.47 -6.29 -0.63
N ILE A 68 0.54 -5.28 -1.52
CA ILE A 68 1.12 -3.96 -1.21
C ILE A 68 0.40 -3.31 -0.02
N THR A 69 -0.94 -3.36 -0.01
CA THR A 69 -1.75 -2.81 1.07
C THR A 69 -1.41 -3.46 2.41
N LEU A 70 -1.41 -4.80 2.45
CA LEU A 70 -1.11 -5.55 3.67
C LEU A 70 0.30 -5.24 4.17
N ALA A 71 1.28 -5.17 3.28
CA ALA A 71 2.66 -4.81 3.63
C ALA A 71 2.75 -3.40 4.22
N ASN A 72 2.07 -2.41 3.62
CA ASN A 72 2.05 -1.04 4.15
C ASN A 72 1.40 -0.96 5.53
N VAL A 73 0.29 -1.68 5.75
CA VAL A 73 -0.37 -1.73 7.06
C VAL A 73 0.53 -2.40 8.10
N ALA A 74 1.13 -3.56 7.77
CA ALA A 74 2.03 -4.29 8.65
C ALA A 74 3.26 -3.44 9.04
N LEU A 75 3.87 -2.77 8.06
CA LEU A 75 4.99 -1.85 8.27
C LEU A 75 4.59 -0.72 9.23
N MET A 76 3.39 -0.18 9.08
CA MET A 76 2.90 0.89 9.94
C MET A 76 2.76 0.43 11.39
N PHE A 77 2.23 -0.79 11.62
CA PHE A 77 2.16 -1.39 12.96
C PHE A 77 3.54 -1.63 13.54
N LEU A 78 4.48 -2.14 12.74
CA LEU A 78 5.86 -2.40 13.17
C LEU A 78 6.57 -1.10 13.59
N ILE A 79 6.44 -0.03 12.79
CA ILE A 79 6.99 1.30 13.14
C ILE A 79 6.35 1.83 14.43
N LYS A 80 5.04 1.62 14.61
CA LYS A 80 4.33 2.04 15.83
C LYS A 80 4.84 1.29 17.07
N ILE A 81 5.01 -0.03 16.98
CA ILE A 81 5.54 -0.86 18.07
C ILE A 81 6.96 -0.41 18.42
N LEU A 82 7.84 -0.28 17.42
CA LEU A 82 9.22 0.18 17.63
C LEU A 82 9.28 1.56 18.29
N LYS A 83 8.41 2.51 17.90
CA LYS A 83 8.35 3.81 18.58
C LYS A 83 7.94 3.68 20.05
N ILE A 84 6.98 2.82 20.38
CA ILE A 84 6.56 2.59 21.77
C ILE A 84 7.70 1.97 22.57
N THR A 85 8.42 0.99 22.01
CA THR A 85 9.51 0.29 22.71
C THR A 85 10.77 1.15 22.89
N VAL A 86 11.09 2.05 21.95
CA VAL A 86 12.31 2.87 22.00
C VAL A 86 12.13 4.17 22.78
N PHE A 87 10.91 4.69 22.89
CA PHE A 87 10.59 5.95 23.59
C PHE A 87 9.77 5.76 24.89
N SER A 88 9.60 4.53 25.37
CA SER A 88 9.07 4.21 26.71
C SER A 88 10.19 3.96 27.70
#